data_AF-A0A950LGU3-F1
#
_entry.id   AF-A0A950LGU3-F1
#
_cell.length_a   1.000
_cell.length_b   1.000
_cell.length_c   1.000
_cell.angle_alpha   90.00
_cell.angle_beta   90.00
_cell.angle_gamma   90.00
#
_symmetry.space_group_name_H-M   'P 1'
#
loop_
_entity.id
_entity.type
_entity.pdbx_description
1 polymer ?
#
loop_
_entity_poly.entity_id
_entity_poly.type
_entity_poly.pdbx_seq_one_letter_code
_entity_poly.pdbx_strand_id
1 'polypeptide(L)' 'MTPCRACHAPDLKGGGPIPRIAGRSPSYVVRQLYDMKSGARAGAASAIMRPIAEKLSTDDMIAVASYLATLGP' A
#
# COMPACT_ATOMS: atom_id res chain seq x y z
N MET A 1 -14.76 -1.99 -0.21
CA MET A 1 -13.29 -1.92 -0.03
C MET A 1 -12.93 -0.53 0.43
N THR A 2 -12.14 -0.35 1.49
CA THR A 2 -11.79 0.99 2.00
C THR A 2 -10.79 1.65 1.03
N PRO A 3 -11.04 2.87 0.54
CA PRO A 3 -10.11 3.56 -0.36
C PRO A 3 -8.77 3.85 0.30
N CYS A 4 -7.66 3.75 -0.44
CA CYS A 4 -6.30 3.97 0.08
C CYS A 4 -6.16 5.36 0.75
N ARG A 5 -6.75 6.39 0.12
CA ARG A 5 -6.73 7.78 0.60
C ARG A 5 -7.42 8.00 1.96
N ALA A 6 -8.26 7.07 2.39
CA ALA A 6 -8.95 7.18 3.68
C ALA A 6 -7.96 7.07 4.86
N CYS A 7 -6.83 6.39 4.67
CA CYS A 7 -5.78 6.26 5.68
C CYS A 7 -4.49 6.98 5.26
N HIS A 8 -4.12 6.89 3.97
CA HIS A 8 -2.86 7.44 3.46
C HIS A 8 -2.94 8.94 3.10
N ALA A 9 -3.93 9.67 3.62
CA ALA A 9 -4.26 11.05 3.28
C ALA A 9 -4.78 11.23 1.83
N PRO A 10 -5.49 12.34 1.51
CA PRO A 10 -6.05 12.59 0.18
C PRO A 10 -5.04 12.60 -0.95
N ASP A 11 -3.80 13.04 -0.68
CA ASP A 11 -2.68 13.12 -1.62
C ASP A 11 -1.77 11.90 -1.58
N LEU A 12 -2.11 10.87 -0.78
CA LEU A 12 -1.34 9.64 -0.62
C LEU A 12 0.07 9.85 -0.04
N LYS A 13 0.31 11.02 0.57
CA LYS A 13 1.58 11.36 1.26
C LYS A 13 1.62 10.90 2.72
N GLY A 14 0.53 10.30 3.20
CA GLY A 14 0.44 9.79 4.56
C GLY A 14 0.36 10.91 5.59
N GLY A 15 0.59 10.55 6.86
CA GLY A 15 0.51 11.47 7.99
C GLY A 15 0.56 10.72 9.31
N GLY A 16 1.20 11.31 10.32
CA GLY A 16 1.43 10.67 11.61
C GLY A 16 2.09 9.29 11.45
N PRO A 17 1.50 8.20 11.99
CA PRO A 17 2.07 6.85 11.87
C PRO A 17 1.82 6.19 10.50
N ILE A 18 0.99 6.78 9.63
CA ILE A 18 0.64 6.20 8.33
C ILE A 18 1.63 6.68 7.26
N PRO A 19 2.33 5.76 6.55
CA PRO A 19 3.40 6.14 5.65
C PRO A 19 2.89 6.72 4.33
N ARG A 20 3.75 7.54 3.70
CA ARG A 20 3.62 7.93 2.29
C ARG A 20 3.67 6.70 1.37
N ILE A 21 2.73 6.65 0.44
CA ILE A 21 2.68 5.67 -0.65
C ILE A 21 2.77 6.30 -2.05
N ALA A 22 2.43 7.59 -2.22
CA ALA A 22 2.69 8.35 -3.45
C ALA A 22 4.18 8.32 -3.80
N GLY A 23 4.56 8.22 -5.07
CA GLY A 23 5.95 8.30 -5.53
C GLY A 23 6.87 7.20 -5.00
N ARG A 24 6.33 6.06 -4.53
CA ARG A 24 7.13 4.89 -4.14
C ARG A 24 7.42 4.04 -5.38
N SER A 25 8.59 3.39 -5.39
CA SER A 25 8.95 2.45 -6.46
C SER A 25 7.88 1.36 -6.61
N PRO A 26 7.44 1.03 -7.84
CA PRO A 26 6.43 0.00 -8.05
C PRO A 26 6.82 -1.36 -7.43
N SER A 27 8.07 -1.78 -7.62
CA SER A 27 8.56 -3.06 -7.09
C SER A 27 8.54 -3.10 -5.56
N TYR A 28 8.82 -1.96 -4.92
CA TYR A 28 8.70 -1.84 -3.47
C TYR A 28 7.25 -2.00 -3.01
N VAL A 29 6.31 -1.29 -3.66
CA VAL A 29 4.89 -1.33 -3.28
C VAL A 29 4.32 -2.74 -3.45
N VAL A 30 4.53 -3.38 -4.60
CA VAL A 30 4.06 -4.75 -4.85
C VAL A 30 4.61 -5.70 -3.79
N ARG A 31 5.92 -5.64 -3.52
CA ARG A 31 6.54 -6.48 -2.47
C ARG A 31 5.91 -6.24 -1.11
N GLN A 32 5.69 -4.98 -0.70
CA GLN A 32 5.06 -4.71 0.59
C GLN A 32 3.63 -5.27 0.68
N LEU A 33 2.82 -5.11 -0.37
CA LEU A 33 1.46 -5.64 -0.40
C LEU A 33 1.47 -7.18 -0.33
N TYR A 34 2.37 -7.81 -1.08
CA TYR A 34 2.53 -9.26 -1.09
C TYR A 34 3.03 -9.80 0.26
N ASP A 35 4.03 -9.17 0.87
CA ASP A 35 4.59 -9.57 2.17
C ASP A 35 3.53 -9.44 3.28
N MET A 36 2.68 -8.41 3.22
CA MET A 36 1.58 -8.24 4.18
C MET A 36 0.46 -9.27 3.97
N LYS A 37 0.12 -9.59 2.71
CA LYS A 37 -0.87 -10.61 2.36
C LYS A 37 -0.43 -12.02 2.77
N SER A 38 0.84 -12.36 2.55
CA SER A 38 1.40 -13.67 2.89
C SER A 38 1.76 -13.83 4.37
N GLY A 39 1.82 -12.73 5.12
CA GLY A 39 2.27 -12.73 6.50
C GLY A 39 3.79 -12.67 6.68
N ALA A 40 4.57 -12.63 5.59
CA ALA A 40 6.02 -12.41 5.66
C ALA A 40 6.37 -11.06 6.32
N ARG A 41 5.46 -10.08 6.28
CA ARG A 41 5.52 -8.84 7.03
C ARG A 41 4.36 -8.76 8.04
N ALA A 42 4.65 -9.01 9.32
CA ALA A 42 3.65 -9.21 10.36
C ALA A 42 3.68 -8.18 11.52
N GLY A 43 4.30 -7.01 11.34
CA GLY A 43 4.32 -5.96 12.38
C GLY A 43 2.94 -5.31 12.61
N ALA A 44 2.81 -4.53 13.70
CA ALA A 44 1.54 -3.88 14.07
C ALA A 44 0.93 -3.03 12.95
N ALA A 45 1.75 -2.24 12.23
CA ALA A 45 1.30 -1.46 11.07
C ALA A 45 0.82 -2.34 9.91
N SER A 46 1.41 -3.53 9.74
CA SER A 46 1.01 -4.49 8.72
C SER A 46 -0.30 -5.19 9.06
N ALA A 47 -0.59 -5.41 10.34
CA ALA A 47 -1.87 -5.98 10.78
C ALA A 47 -3.06 -5.09 10.37
N ILE A 48 -2.88 -3.76 10.33
CA ILE A 48 -3.89 -2.80 9.87
C ILE A 48 -4.12 -2.93 8.34
N MET A 49 -3.04 -3.10 7.57
CA MET A 49 -3.10 -3.18 6.10
C MET A 49 -3.45 -4.57 5.57
N ARG A 50 -3.24 -5.64 6.34
CA ARG A 50 -3.45 -7.02 5.90
C ARG A 50 -4.86 -7.28 5.34
N PRO A 51 -5.97 -6.86 5.97
CA PRO A 51 -7.32 -7.06 5.42
C PRO A 51 -7.58 -6.33 4.08
N ILE A 52 -6.78 -5.32 3.76
CA ILE A 52 -6.81 -4.63 2.46
C ILE A 52 -5.98 -5.42 1.45
N ALA A 53 -4.76 -5.82 1.84
CA ALA A 53 -3.86 -6.60 0.99
C ALA A 53 -4.45 -7.96 0.58
N GLU A 54 -5.18 -8.63 1.48
CA GLU A 54 -5.87 -9.90 1.20
C GLU A 54 -6.91 -9.80 0.08
N LYS A 55 -7.51 -8.62 -0.11
CA LYS A 55 -8.54 -8.36 -1.12
C LYS A 55 -7.97 -7.99 -2.50
N LEU A 56 -6.66 -7.77 -2.60
CA LEU A 56 -5.99 -7.44 -3.84
C LEU A 56 -5.53 -8.72 -4.55
N SER A 57 -5.83 -8.83 -5.84
CA SER A 57 -5.12 -9.75 -6.73
C SER A 57 -3.71 -9.24 -7.01
N THR A 58 -2.85 -10.08 -7.59
CA THR A 58 -1.51 -9.65 -8.01
C THR A 58 -1.59 -8.53 -9.05
N ASP A 59 -2.55 -8.60 -9.97
CA ASP A 59 -2.77 -7.57 -10.98
C ASP A 59 -3.22 -6.24 -10.35
N ASP A 60 -4.09 -6.28 -9.34
CA ASP A 60 -4.46 -5.07 -8.59
C ASP A 60 -3.24 -4.46 -7.88
N MET A 61 -2.37 -5.29 -7.28
CA MET A 61 -1.15 -4.81 -6.63
C MET A 61 -0.23 -4.10 -7.64
N ILE A 62 -0.08 -4.66 -8.85
CA ILE A 62 0.73 -4.08 -9.92
C ILE A 62 0.10 -2.77 -10.43
N ALA A 63 -1.22 -2.74 -10.62
CA ALA A 63 -1.94 -1.55 -11.07
C ALA A 63 -1.83 -0.41 -10.04
N VAL A 64 -2.06 -0.70 -8.76
CA VAL A 64 -1.89 0.27 -7.67
C VAL A 64 -0.45 0.76 -7.59
N ALA A 65 0.53 -0.14 -7.66
CA ALA A 65 1.94 0.22 -7.62
C ALA A 65 2.37 1.12 -8.78
N SER A 66 1.86 0.83 -9.99
CA SER A 66 2.10 1.63 -11.19
C SER A 66 1.50 3.03 -11.04
N TYR A 67 0.24 3.11 -10.59
CA TYR A 67 -0.43 4.39 -10.33
C TYR A 67 0.30 5.23 -9.28
N LEU A 68 0.70 4.62 -8.15
CA LEU A 68 1.39 5.33 -7.09
C LEU A 68 2.73 5.91 -7.55
N ALA A 69 3.43 5.23 -8.46
CA ALA A 69 4.71 5.69 -8.99
C ALA A 69 4.59 6.90 -9.94
N THR A 70 3.41 7.16 -10.52
CA THR A 70 3.18 8.38 -11.31
C THR A 70 2.97 9.62 -10.47
N LEU A 71 2.79 9.47 -9.15
CA LEU A 71 2.56 10.57 -8.23
C LEU A 71 3.89 11.15 -7.73
N GLY A 72 3.90 12.46 -7.46
CA GLY A 72 5.03 13.12 -6.82
C GLY A 72 5.25 12.65 -5.37
N PRO A 73 6.51 12.60 -4.91
CA PRO A 73 6.82 12.27 -3.52
C PRO A 73 6.28 13.30 -2.51
#